data_AF-A0A177EBZ5-F1
#
_entry.id   AF-A0A177EBZ5-F1
#
_cell.length_a   1.000
_cell.length_b   1.000
_cell.length_c   1.000
_cell.angle_alpha   90.00
_cell.angle_beta   90.00
_cell.angle_gamma   90.00
#
_symmetry.space_group_name_H-M   'P 1'
#
loop_
_entity.id
_entity.type
_entity.pdbx_description
1 polymer ?
#
loop_
_entity_poly.entity_id
_entity_poly.type
_entity_poly.pdbx_seq_one_letter_code
_entity_poly.pdbx_strand_id
1 'polypeptide(L)'
;MRADEGDPRDTESEEIEEEEYQEIRPEQETSALTEDELLRYGTFRHTGFNKGGIRKFVSQVLGHTCNPNFAIVLAGIAKVFVSELVEEAKDVQSEWKDGGELLPSHIHEAYRRLYHRMPNMSCPR
;
A
#
# COMPACT_ATOMS: atom_id res chain seq x y z
N MET A 1 -14.00 -15.53 26.40
CA MET A 1 -13.11 -15.26 25.25
C MET A 1 -13.70 -16.01 24.07
N ARG A 2 -14.34 -15.31 23.12
CA ARG A 2 -14.95 -15.94 21.94
C ARG A 2 -13.85 -15.96 20.88
N ALA A 3 -13.43 -17.16 20.48
CA ALA A 3 -12.46 -17.34 19.42
C ALA A 3 -12.98 -16.64 18.15
N ASP A 4 -12.13 -15.79 17.58
CA ASP A 4 -12.27 -15.20 16.24
C ASP A 4 -12.04 -16.36 15.26
N GLU A 5 -13.04 -17.22 15.07
CA GLU A 5 -13.03 -18.17 13.96
C GLU A 5 -13.04 -17.33 12.68
N GLY A 6 -11.88 -17.26 12.02
CA GLY A 6 -11.74 -16.62 10.72
C GLY A 6 -12.77 -17.22 9.76
N ASP A 7 -13.49 -16.34 9.07
CA ASP A 7 -14.47 -16.73 8.06
C ASP A 7 -13.75 -17.52 6.96
N PRO A 8 -14.09 -18.80 6.71
CA PRO A 8 -13.40 -19.62 5.71
C PRO A 8 -13.44 -19.03 4.28
N ARG A 9 -14.32 -18.05 4.03
CA ARG A 9 -14.37 -17.31 2.76
C ARG A 9 -13.21 -16.32 2.58
N ASP A 10 -12.60 -15.85 3.67
CA ASP A 10 -11.44 -14.95 3.59
C ASP A 10 -10.20 -15.74 3.10
N THR A 11 -10.01 -16.98 3.57
CA THR A 11 -8.90 -17.87 3.17
C THR A 11 -9.02 -18.33 1.72
N GLU A 12 -10.22 -18.75 1.30
CA GLU A 12 -10.45 -19.24 -0.07
C GLU A 12 -10.29 -18.10 -1.11
N SER A 13 -10.60 -16.85 -0.72
CA SER A 13 -10.35 -15.67 -1.55
C SER A 13 -8.87 -15.26 -1.62
N GLU A 14 -8.09 -15.57 -0.58
CA GLU A 14 -6.64 -15.36 -0.55
C GLU A 14 -5.92 -16.38 -1.45
N GLU A 15 -6.35 -17.65 -1.43
CA GLU A 15 -5.77 -18.71 -2.26
C GLU A 15 -6.05 -18.52 -3.76
N ILE A 16 -7.27 -18.11 -4.15
CA ILE A 16 -7.62 -17.86 -5.55
C ILE A 16 -6.87 -16.63 -6.11
N GLU A 17 -6.64 -15.61 -5.28
CA GLU A 17 -5.83 -14.45 -5.67
C GLU A 17 -4.33 -14.79 -5.75
N GLU A 18 -3.79 -15.71 -4.96
CA GLU A 18 -2.38 -16.09 -5.09
C GLU A 18 -2.08 -16.86 -6.40
N GLU A 19 -3.01 -17.72 -6.85
CA GLU A 19 -2.83 -18.53 -8.06
C GLU A 19 -2.96 -17.73 -9.38
N GLU A 20 -3.93 -16.81 -9.49
CA GLU A 20 -4.13 -15.98 -10.70
C GLU A 20 -2.99 -14.95 -10.89
N TYR A 21 -2.29 -14.58 -9.82
CA TYR A 21 -1.23 -13.57 -9.85
C TYR A 21 0.14 -14.12 -10.29
N GLN A 22 0.35 -15.43 -10.25
CA GLN A 22 1.59 -16.06 -10.75
C GLN A 22 1.67 -16.03 -12.29
N GLU A 23 0.56 -15.77 -12.99
CA GLU A 23 0.47 -15.85 -14.45
C GLU A 23 0.53 -14.48 -15.16
N ILE A 24 1.07 -13.43 -14.54
CA ILE A 24 1.26 -12.15 -15.25
C ILE A 24 2.63 -12.09 -15.91
N ARG A 25 2.70 -12.55 -17.17
CA ARG A 25 3.88 -12.45 -18.05
C ARG A 25 4.33 -10.98 -18.20
N PRO A 26 5.49 -10.56 -17.63
CA PRO A 26 5.95 -9.18 -17.70
C PRO A 26 6.88 -8.94 -18.90
N GLU A 27 6.73 -9.71 -19.98
CA GLU A 27 7.81 -9.92 -20.96
C GLU A 27 8.11 -8.69 -21.84
N GLN A 28 7.21 -7.69 -21.91
CA GLN A 28 7.39 -6.54 -22.80
C GLN A 28 7.85 -5.24 -22.10
N GLU A 29 7.50 -5.00 -20.83
CA GLU A 29 7.79 -3.72 -20.15
C GLU A 29 9.01 -3.76 -19.21
N THR A 30 9.44 -4.95 -18.75
CA THR A 30 10.55 -5.08 -17.79
C THR A 30 11.89 -5.42 -18.45
N SER A 31 11.97 -5.38 -19.78
CA SER A 31 13.15 -5.78 -20.55
C SER A 31 14.38 -4.88 -20.34
N ALA A 32 14.20 -3.68 -19.78
CA ALA A 32 15.26 -2.70 -19.54
C ALA A 32 15.63 -2.52 -18.04
N LEU A 33 15.03 -3.30 -17.13
CA LEU A 33 15.30 -3.19 -15.69
C LEU A 33 16.51 -4.03 -15.28
N THR A 34 17.27 -3.55 -14.30
CA THR A 34 18.27 -4.38 -13.61
C THR A 34 17.58 -5.46 -12.77
N GLU A 35 18.30 -6.53 -12.43
CA GLU A 35 17.78 -7.65 -11.63
C GLU A 35 17.22 -7.17 -10.27
N ASP A 36 17.92 -6.23 -9.62
CA ASP A 36 17.49 -5.64 -8.34
C ASP A 36 16.24 -4.75 -8.49
N GLU A 37 16.07 -4.07 -9.62
CA GLU A 37 14.87 -3.26 -9.89
C GLU A 37 13.67 -4.14 -10.22
N LEU A 38 13.90 -5.24 -10.94
CA LEU A 38 12.88 -6.23 -11.26
C LEU A 38 12.36 -6.92 -9.99
N LEU A 39 13.26 -7.30 -9.08
CA LEU A 39 12.89 -7.91 -7.81
C LEU A 39 12.04 -6.93 -6.97
N ARG A 40 12.50 -5.68 -6.84
CA ARG A 40 11.75 -4.63 -6.11
C ARG A 40 10.39 -4.36 -6.73
N TYR A 41 10.30 -4.30 -8.05
CA TYR A 41 9.05 -4.11 -8.78
C TYR A 41 8.09 -5.29 -8.58
N GLY A 42 8.59 -6.52 -8.67
CA GLY A 42 7.81 -7.74 -8.42
C GLY A 42 7.24 -7.76 -7.00
N THR A 43 8.06 -7.46 -6.00
CA THR A 43 7.60 -7.33 -4.61
C THR A 43 6.53 -6.25 -4.48
N PHE A 44 6.74 -5.05 -5.03
CA PHE A 44 5.76 -3.96 -4.95
C PHE A 44 4.41 -4.35 -5.57
N ARG A 45 4.41 -5.00 -6.74
CA ARG A 45 3.18 -5.44 -7.40
C ARG A 45 2.41 -6.47 -6.58
N HIS A 46 3.12 -7.42 -5.98
CA HIS A 46 2.53 -8.51 -5.20
C HIS A 46 2.10 -8.08 -3.79
N THR A 47 2.72 -7.05 -3.21
CA THR A 47 2.34 -6.58 -1.87
C THR A 47 0.97 -5.92 -1.85
N GLY A 48 0.19 -6.18 -0.80
CA GLY A 48 -1.10 -5.56 -0.55
C GLY A 48 -1.37 -5.45 0.95
N PHE A 49 -2.38 -4.65 1.32
CA PHE A 49 -2.81 -4.60 2.71
C PHE A 49 -3.73 -5.78 3.04
N ASN A 50 -3.52 -6.39 4.20
CA ASN A 50 -4.37 -7.48 4.69
C ASN A 50 -5.82 -6.98 4.85
N LYS A 51 -6.74 -7.59 4.11
CA LYS A 51 -8.17 -7.24 4.07
C LYS A 51 -8.84 -7.40 5.44
N GLY A 52 -8.52 -8.46 6.18
CA GLY A 52 -9.02 -8.70 7.52
C GLY A 52 -8.52 -7.64 8.52
N GLY A 53 -7.25 -7.24 8.40
CA GLY A 53 -6.67 -6.14 9.18
C GLY A 53 -7.37 -4.81 8.92
N ILE A 54 -7.63 -4.48 7.65
CA ILE A 54 -8.38 -3.28 7.25
C ILE A 54 -9.80 -3.33 7.79
N ARG A 55 -10.50 -4.46 7.65
CA ARG A 55 -11.87 -4.62 8.15
C ARG A 55 -11.96 -4.38 9.66
N LYS A 56 -10.99 -4.89 10.43
CA LYS A 56 -10.87 -4.64 11.88
C LYS A 56 -10.62 -3.15 12.17
N PHE A 57 -9.68 -2.52 11.46
CA PHE A 57 -9.38 -1.09 11.63
C PHE A 57 -10.60 -0.21 11.35
N VAL A 58 -11.28 -0.42 10.22
CA VAL A 58 -12.45 0.39 9.87
C VAL A 58 -13.58 0.18 10.86
N SER A 59 -13.80 -1.06 11.33
CA SER A 59 -14.81 -1.33 12.35
C SER A 59 -14.50 -0.62 13.67
N GLN A 60 -13.23 -0.47 14.03
CA GLN A 60 -12.80 0.28 15.22
C GLN A 60 -13.03 1.79 15.06
N VAL A 61 -12.79 2.35 13.88
CA VAL A 61 -12.95 3.80 13.63
C VAL A 61 -14.41 4.20 13.44
N LEU A 62 -15.19 3.43 12.68
CA LEU A 62 -16.58 3.76 12.32
C LEU A 62 -17.61 3.11 13.25
N GLY A 63 -17.23 2.13 14.06
CA GLY A 63 -18.14 1.40 14.96
C GLY A 63 -19.07 0.40 14.28
N HIS A 64 -18.91 0.14 12.98
CA HIS A 64 -19.75 -0.76 12.19
C HIS A 64 -18.91 -1.73 11.34
N THR A 65 -19.42 -2.94 11.12
CA THR A 65 -18.78 -3.94 10.26
C THR A 65 -18.90 -3.56 8.79
N CYS A 66 -17.79 -3.59 8.06
CA CYS A 66 -17.75 -3.19 6.65
C CYS A 66 -17.82 -4.39 5.70
N ASN A 67 -18.36 -4.15 4.51
CA ASN A 67 -18.43 -5.11 3.41
C ASN A 67 -17.02 -5.48 2.91
N PRO A 68 -16.73 -6.75 2.59
CA PRO A 68 -15.47 -7.17 1.94
C PRO A 68 -15.04 -6.30 0.75
N ASN A 69 -15.97 -5.89 -0.12
CA ASN A 69 -15.66 -5.02 -1.27
C ASN A 69 -15.13 -3.64 -0.83
N PHE A 70 -15.61 -3.13 0.29
CA PHE A 70 -15.13 -1.87 0.85
C PHE A 70 -13.68 -2.00 1.35
N ALA A 71 -13.33 -3.15 1.95
CA ALA A 71 -11.97 -3.42 2.40
C ALA A 71 -10.98 -3.46 1.21
N ILE A 72 -11.38 -4.03 0.07
CA ILE A 72 -10.56 -4.05 -1.15
C ILE A 72 -10.30 -2.62 -1.67
N VAL A 73 -11.35 -1.81 -1.77
CA VAL A 73 -11.23 -0.42 -2.22
C VAL A 73 -10.32 0.38 -1.29
N LEU A 74 -10.51 0.23 0.02
CA LEU A 74 -9.69 0.95 1.00
C LEU A 74 -8.24 0.49 0.99
N ALA A 75 -7.98 -0.81 0.80
CA ALA A 75 -6.64 -1.34 0.60
C ALA A 75 -5.96 -0.72 -0.62
N GLY A 76 -6.69 -0.58 -1.73
CA GLY A 76 -6.20 0.09 -2.94
C GLY A 76 -5.85 1.55 -2.70
N ILE A 77 -6.74 2.31 -2.07
CA ILE A 77 -6.51 3.74 -1.75
C ILE A 77 -5.30 3.89 -0.83
N ALA A 78 -5.20 3.06 0.22
CA ALA A 78 -4.06 3.08 1.12
C ALA A 78 -2.74 2.76 0.39
N LYS A 79 -2.75 1.84 -0.58
CA LYS A 79 -1.57 1.49 -1.36
C LYS A 79 -1.10 2.65 -2.23
N VAL A 80 -2.03 3.32 -2.91
CA VAL A 80 -1.71 4.53 -3.69
C VAL A 80 -1.09 5.60 -2.80
N PHE A 81 -1.70 5.88 -1.65
CA PHE A 81 -1.19 6.88 -0.70
C PHE A 81 0.23 6.59 -0.23
N VAL A 82 0.52 5.35 0.19
CA VAL A 82 1.88 4.99 0.65
C VAL A 82 2.89 5.05 -0.49
N SER A 83 2.48 4.68 -1.71
CA SER A 83 3.36 4.73 -2.88
C SER A 83 3.76 6.16 -3.22
N GLU A 84 2.80 7.08 -3.27
CA GLU A 84 3.06 8.51 -3.48
C GLU A 84 3.93 9.11 -2.37
N LEU A 85 3.71 8.71 -1.11
CA LEU A 85 4.52 9.14 0.03
C LEU A 85 5.98 8.70 -0.07
N VAL A 86 6.21 7.45 -0.47
CA VAL A 86 7.57 6.89 -0.60
C VAL A 86 8.29 7.49 -1.81
N GLU A 87 7.58 7.72 -2.93
CA GLU A 87 8.11 8.40 -4.10
C GLU A 87 8.60 9.81 -3.76
N GLU A 88 7.75 10.61 -3.11
CA GLU A 88 8.12 11.96 -2.69
C GLU A 88 9.26 11.94 -1.65
N ALA A 89 9.30 10.94 -0.76
CA ALA A 89 10.41 10.80 0.19
C ALA A 89 11.74 10.46 -0.50
N LYS A 90 11.70 9.71 -1.61
CA LYS A 90 12.89 9.45 -2.43
C LYS A 90 13.35 10.69 -3.18
N ASP A 91 12.42 11.52 -3.65
CA ASP A 91 12.75 12.81 -4.25
C ASP A 91 13.41 13.76 -3.23
N VAL A 92 12.85 13.87 -2.03
CA VAL A 92 13.45 14.64 -0.93
C VAL A 92 14.86 14.16 -0.60
N GLN A 93 15.06 12.84 -0.49
CA GLN A 93 16.38 12.26 -0.23
C GLN A 93 17.38 12.65 -1.33
N SER A 94 16.97 12.59 -2.59
CA SER A 94 17.79 12.98 -3.75
C SER A 94 18.15 14.47 -3.72
N GLU A 95 17.18 15.34 -3.42
CA GLU A 95 17.39 16.79 -3.29
C GLU A 95 18.37 17.14 -2.17
N TRP A 96 18.28 16.44 -1.04
CA TRP A 96 19.15 16.65 0.13
C TRP A 96 20.53 16.02 -0.06
N LYS A 97 20.72 15.24 -1.13
CA LYS A 97 21.93 14.46 -1.43
C LYS A 97 22.27 13.48 -0.32
N ASP A 98 21.26 13.01 0.40
CA ASP A 98 21.39 11.98 1.41
C ASP A 98 21.39 10.60 0.73
N GLY A 99 22.30 9.73 1.15
CA GLY A 99 22.42 8.37 0.64
C GLY A 99 21.86 7.33 1.62
N GLY A 100 21.45 6.18 1.10
CA GLY A 100 21.05 5.02 1.91
C GLY A 100 19.54 4.92 2.17
N GLU A 101 19.19 4.46 3.37
CA GLU A 101 17.81 4.22 3.79
C GLU A 101 16.99 5.50 3.98
N LEU A 102 15.66 5.40 3.89
CA LEU A 102 14.78 6.54 4.12
C LEU A 102 14.73 6.86 5.61
N LEU A 103 15.19 8.07 5.97
CA LEU A 103 15.12 8.59 7.33
C LEU A 103 13.72 9.15 7.65
N PRO A 104 13.32 9.19 8.93
CA PRO A 104 12.06 9.83 9.33
C PRO A 104 11.94 11.29 8.88
N SER A 105 13.05 12.01 8.78
CA SER A 105 13.10 13.39 8.26
C SER A 105 12.59 13.48 6.81
N HIS A 106 12.97 12.54 5.94
CA HIS A 106 12.52 12.49 4.55
C HIS A 106 11.02 12.25 4.46
N ILE A 107 10.50 11.34 5.29
CA ILE A 107 9.06 11.01 5.31
C ILE A 107 8.22 12.20 5.79
N HIS A 108 8.66 12.89 6.86
CA HIS A 108 7.94 14.09 7.34
C HIS A 108 7.93 15.20 6.29
N GLU A 109 9.05 15.40 5.61
CA GLU A 109 9.14 16.39 4.54
C GLU A 109 8.25 16.02 3.35
N ALA A 110 8.28 14.76 2.92
CA ALA A 110 7.41 14.25 1.86
C ALA A 110 5.93 14.43 2.21
N TYR A 111 5.54 14.09 3.44
CA TYR A 111 4.17 14.28 3.92
C TYR A 111 3.76 15.75 3.89
N ARG A 112 4.65 16.66 4.31
CA ARG A 112 4.41 18.11 4.25
C ARG A 112 4.18 18.59 2.81
N ARG A 113 4.95 18.10 1.84
CA ARG A 113 4.77 18.44 0.41
C ARG A 113 3.46 17.90 -0.16
N LEU A 114 3.17 16.64 0.13
CA LEU A 114 1.93 15.98 -0.30
C LEU A 114 0.67 16.66 0.26
N TYR A 115 0.74 17.17 1.49
CA TYR A 115 -0.34 17.93 2.11
C TYR A 115 -0.77 19.15 1.30
N HIS A 116 0.17 19.82 0.64
CA HIS A 116 -0.11 20.98 -0.22
C HIS A 116 -0.53 20.60 -1.64
N ARG A 117 -0.22 19.37 -2.08
CA ARG A 117 -0.55 18.86 -3.42
C ARG A 117 -1.95 18.25 -3.48
N MET A 118 -2.40 17.58 -2.42
CA MET A 118 -3.71 16.95 -2.39
C MET A 118 -4.81 17.96 -2.03
N PRO A 119 -5.90 18.06 -2.84
CA PRO A 119 -6.84 19.18 -2.77
C PRO A 119 -7.73 19.26 -1.51
N ASN A 120 -7.64 18.37 -0.51
CA ASN A 120 -8.56 18.36 0.63
C ASN A 120 -7.98 17.81 1.96
N MET A 121 -6.67 17.91 2.22
CA MET A 121 -6.12 17.56 3.54
C MET A 121 -6.19 18.70 4.57
N SER A 122 -6.58 19.91 4.15
CA SER A 122 -6.83 21.06 5.03
C SER A 122 -8.05 20.84 5.91
N CYS A 123 -7.86 20.19 7.07
CA CYS A 123 -8.86 20.17 8.13
C CYS A 123 -9.22 21.63 8.48
N PRO A 124 -10.49 22.04 8.45
CA PRO A 124 -10.90 23.27 9.09
C PRO A 124 -10.57 23.15 10.59
N ARG A 125 -9.88 24.16 11.14
CA ARG A 125 -9.56 24.24 12.57
C ARG A 125 -10.83 24.32 13.43
#